data_AF-A0A7S0C2C4-F1
#
_entry.id   AF-A0A7S0C2C4-F1
#
_cell.length_a   1.000
_cell.length_b   1.000
_cell.length_c   1.000
_cell.angle_alpha   90.00
_cell.angle_beta   90.00
_cell.angle_gamma   90.00
#
_symmetry.space_group_name_H-M   'P 1'
#
loop_
_entity.id
_entity.type
_entity.pdbx_description
1 polymer ?
#
loop_
_entity_poly.entity_id
_entity_poly.type
_entity_poly.pdbx_seq_one_letter_code
_entity_poly.pdbx_strand_id
1 'polypeptide(L)'
;EICSFLIARHELVVPCATGRSDVRGLVDYLLDKNVMNPLTLTRLTKMPVADWADPRDVTYHFWKHTKKGDLLFFDTPEQDAAAIASLNAKLAELPAMLKGENCSSVNSWGWGMDDVLLLAWLRRLTCIKGVDFPQPVAAYLSGVGKQVVDYKKHAV
;
A
#
# COMPACT_ATOMS: atom_id res chain seq x y z
N GLU A 1 -24.10 -6.05 9.35
CA GLU A 1 -25.44 -5.42 9.44
C GLU A 1 -25.68 -4.70 10.77
N ILE A 2 -25.31 -5.26 11.93
CA ILE A 2 -25.52 -4.59 13.24
C ILE A 2 -24.71 -3.28 13.38
N CYS A 3 -23.43 -3.27 13.00
CA CYS A 3 -22.60 -2.06 13.13
C CYS A 3 -23.06 -0.93 12.20
N SER A 4 -23.38 -1.25 10.93
CA SER A 4 -23.90 -0.26 9.97
C SER A 4 -25.27 0.29 10.38
N PHE A 5 -26.14 -0.53 10.99
CA PHE A 5 -27.42 -0.06 11.55
C PHE A 5 -27.22 0.91 12.72
N LEU A 6 -26.32 0.61 13.66
CA LEU A 6 -26.03 1.48 14.80
C LEU A 6 -25.42 2.83 14.37
N ILE A 7 -24.51 2.80 13.40
CA ILE A 7 -23.89 4.01 12.83
C ILE A 7 -24.95 4.91 12.21
N ALA A 8 -25.82 4.35 11.37
CA ALA A 8 -26.88 5.10 10.70
C ALA A 8 -27.95 5.61 11.69
N ARG A 9 -28.33 4.80 12.69
CA ARG A 9 -29.39 5.15 13.65
C ARG A 9 -28.96 6.17 14.70
N HIS A 10 -27.67 6.22 15.04
CA HIS A 10 -27.14 7.10 16.07
C HIS A 10 -26.24 8.20 15.51
N GLU A 11 -26.19 8.37 14.19
CA GLU A 11 -25.35 9.36 13.48
C GLU A 11 -23.88 9.33 13.96
N LEU A 12 -23.39 8.13 14.29
CA LEU A 12 -22.05 7.98 14.85
C LEU A 12 -21.04 8.27 13.76
N VAL A 13 -20.18 9.25 14.00
CA VAL A 13 -18.98 9.42 13.19
C VAL A 13 -18.02 8.30 13.59
N VAL A 14 -17.99 7.23 12.79
CA VAL A 14 -16.94 6.22 12.89
C VAL A 14 -15.81 6.69 11.99
N PRO A 15 -14.72 7.25 12.56
CA PRO A 15 -13.62 7.68 11.74
C PRO A 15 -13.03 6.47 11.01
N CYS A 16 -12.81 6.62 9.70
CA CYS A 16 -12.23 5.56 8.86
C CYS A 16 -10.79 5.20 9.24
N ALA A 17 -10.16 5.89 10.20
CA ALA A 17 -8.84 5.61 10.74
C ALA A 17 -8.82 6.00 12.22
N THR A 18 -7.93 5.40 13.01
CA THR A 18 -7.87 5.65 14.47
C THR A 18 -7.32 7.03 14.84
N GLY A 19 -6.83 7.81 13.86
CA GLY A 19 -6.21 9.12 14.09
C GLY A 19 -4.76 9.04 14.58
N ARG A 20 -4.18 7.85 14.63
CA ARG A 20 -2.76 7.62 14.98
C ARG A 20 -1.81 8.37 14.04
N SER A 21 -1.05 9.31 14.61
CA SER A 21 -0.16 10.19 13.84
C SER A 21 1.01 9.45 13.19
N ASP A 22 1.52 8.39 13.82
CA ASP A 22 2.59 7.53 13.31
C ASP A 22 2.14 6.77 12.05
N VAL A 23 0.97 6.12 12.12
CA VAL A 23 0.38 5.41 10.98
C VAL A 23 0.00 6.39 9.87
N ARG A 24 -0.60 7.53 10.25
CA ARG A 24 -0.97 8.57 9.30
C ARG A 24 0.24 9.11 8.54
N GLY A 25 1.36 9.37 9.22
CA GLY A 25 2.59 9.83 8.56
C GLY A 25 3.11 8.86 7.50
N LEU A 26 3.06 7.55 7.78
CA LEU A 26 3.41 6.53 6.79
C LEU A 26 2.41 6.49 5.62
N VAL A 27 1.11 6.55 5.91
CA VAL A 27 0.07 6.55 4.87
C VAL A 27 0.17 7.81 3.99
N ASP A 28 0.44 8.97 4.57
CA ASP A 28 0.63 10.23 3.84
C ASP A 28 1.86 10.14 2.93
N TYR A 29 2.96 9.52 3.38
CA TYR A 29 4.12 9.22 2.52
C TYR A 29 3.74 8.31 1.34
N LEU A 30 2.95 7.26 1.58
CA LEU A 30 2.48 6.33 0.54
C LEU A 30 1.42 6.95 -0.40
N LEU A 31 0.75 8.02 0.03
CA LEU A 31 -0.18 8.80 -0.78
C LEU A 31 0.51 9.86 -1.64
N ASP A 32 1.76 10.23 -1.31
CA ASP A 32 2.51 11.19 -2.09
C ASP A 32 2.78 10.63 -3.49
N LYS A 33 2.10 11.24 -4.47
CA LYS A 33 2.20 10.87 -5.88
C LYS A 33 3.60 11.07 -6.43
N ASN A 34 4.34 12.05 -5.95
CA ASN A 34 5.70 12.33 -6.43
C ASN A 34 6.66 11.21 -6.03
N VAL A 35 6.39 10.54 -4.91
CA VAL A 35 7.16 9.39 -4.45
C VAL A 35 6.64 8.11 -5.11
N MET A 36 5.34 7.87 -5.02
CA MET A 36 4.77 6.55 -5.31
C MET A 36 4.41 6.31 -6.76
N ASN A 37 4.01 7.34 -7.52
CA ASN A 37 3.66 7.13 -8.93
C ASN A 37 4.83 6.65 -9.79
N PRO A 38 6.04 7.24 -9.73
CA PRO A 38 7.16 6.75 -10.53
C PRO A 38 7.59 5.34 -10.13
N LEU A 39 7.41 4.97 -8.84
CA LEU A 39 7.66 3.61 -8.37
C LEU A 39 6.62 2.59 -8.85
N THR A 40 5.34 2.95 -8.94
CA THR A 40 4.27 1.92 -9.02
C THR A 40 3.45 1.92 -10.29
N LEU A 41 3.15 3.05 -10.93
CA LEU A 41 2.17 3.09 -12.02
C LEU A 41 2.56 2.17 -13.18
N THR A 42 3.82 2.24 -13.61
CA THR A 42 4.36 1.40 -14.69
C THR A 42 4.56 -0.05 -14.30
N ARG A 43 4.80 -0.33 -13.01
CA ARG A 43 5.00 -1.69 -12.50
C ARG A 43 3.67 -2.41 -12.35
N LEU A 44 2.62 -1.71 -11.92
CA LEU A 44 1.29 -2.28 -11.72
C LEU A 44 0.73 -2.87 -13.01
N THR A 45 0.90 -2.21 -14.15
CA THR A 45 0.41 -2.69 -15.45
C THR A 45 1.11 -3.97 -15.92
N LYS A 46 2.21 -4.40 -15.29
CA LYS A 46 2.91 -5.65 -15.59
C LYS A 46 2.47 -6.81 -14.69
N MET A 47 1.63 -6.54 -13.69
CA MET A 47 1.13 -7.56 -12.78
C MET A 47 0.06 -8.43 -13.46
N PRO A 48 -0.10 -9.71 -13.06
CA PRO A 48 -1.08 -10.63 -13.64
C PRO A 48 -2.50 -10.33 -13.11
N VAL A 49 -2.99 -9.12 -13.36
CA VAL A 49 -4.35 -8.69 -13.00
C VAL A 49 -5.17 -8.66 -14.28
N ALA A 50 -6.42 -9.15 -14.21
CA ALA A 50 -7.31 -9.23 -15.37
C ALA A 50 -7.48 -7.86 -16.06
N ASP A 51 -7.55 -6.78 -15.28
CA ASP A 51 -7.62 -5.39 -15.75
C ASP A 51 -6.44 -4.96 -16.65
N TRP A 52 -5.31 -5.67 -16.60
CA TRP A 52 -4.13 -5.41 -17.45
C TRP A 52 -3.97 -6.40 -18.60
N ALA A 53 -4.87 -7.38 -18.73
CA ALA A 53 -4.80 -8.36 -19.81
C ALA A 53 -5.09 -7.74 -21.19
N ASP A 54 -5.94 -6.70 -21.24
CA ASP A 54 -6.23 -5.97 -22.47
C ASP A 54 -5.26 -4.79 -22.66
N PRO A 55 -4.51 -4.73 -23.78
CA PRO A 55 -3.64 -3.61 -24.10
C PRO A 55 -4.36 -2.24 -24.15
N ARG A 56 -5.67 -2.23 -24.41
CA ARG A 56 -6.49 -1.01 -24.41
C ARG A 56 -6.62 -0.42 -23.01
N ASP A 57 -6.74 -1.25 -21.99
CA ASP A 57 -6.86 -0.81 -20.59
C ASP A 57 -5.53 -0.25 -20.09
N VAL A 58 -4.41 -0.87 -20.48
CA VAL A 58 -3.06 -0.35 -20.23
C VAL A 58 -2.87 1.01 -20.91
N THR A 59 -3.29 1.14 -22.17
CA THR A 59 -3.22 2.41 -22.92
C THR A 59 -4.06 3.49 -22.26
N TYR A 60 -5.30 3.16 -21.86
CA TYR A 60 -6.19 4.07 -21.16
C TYR A 60 -5.62 4.51 -19.81
N HIS A 61 -5.01 3.59 -19.07
CA HIS A 61 -4.33 3.89 -17.80
C HIS A 61 -3.26 4.96 -17.97
N PHE A 62 -2.33 4.76 -18.92
CA PHE A 62 -1.29 5.75 -19.19
C PHE A 62 -1.88 7.08 -19.69
N TRP A 63 -2.82 7.06 -20.63
CA TRP A 63 -3.49 8.28 -21.09
C TRP A 63 -4.12 9.07 -19.95
N LYS A 64 -4.82 8.38 -19.04
CA LYS A 64 -5.50 9.00 -17.88
C LYS A 64 -4.51 9.69 -16.95
N HIS A 65 -3.37 9.06 -16.67
CA HIS A 65 -2.34 9.61 -15.80
C HIS A 65 -1.53 10.73 -16.47
N THR A 66 -1.23 10.60 -17.76
CA THR A 66 -0.63 11.68 -18.56
C THR A 66 -1.53 12.91 -18.57
N LYS A 67 -2.83 12.74 -18.82
CA LYS A 67 -3.81 13.84 -18.85
C LYS A 67 -3.92 14.56 -17.50
N LYS A 68 -3.74 13.84 -16.40
CA LYS A 68 -3.75 14.40 -15.03
C LYS A 68 -2.41 15.04 -14.65
N GLY A 69 -1.34 14.83 -15.41
CA GLY A 69 0.00 15.28 -15.07
C GLY A 69 0.62 14.50 -13.90
N ASP A 70 0.14 13.29 -13.61
CA ASP A 70 0.65 12.46 -12.51
C ASP A 70 1.34 11.17 -12.98
N LEU A 71 1.52 11.01 -14.30
CA LEU A 71 2.41 10.01 -14.87
C LEU A 71 3.87 10.48 -14.76
N LEU A 72 4.54 10.03 -13.71
CA LEU A 72 5.92 10.36 -13.40
C LEU A 72 6.83 9.15 -13.65
N PHE A 73 8.09 9.42 -13.99
CA PHE A 73 9.11 8.41 -14.23
C PHE A 73 10.42 8.82 -13.57
N PHE A 74 11.28 7.83 -13.32
CA PHE A 74 12.68 8.09 -13.04
C PHE A 74 13.44 8.18 -14.36
N ASP A 75 14.28 9.19 -14.49
CA ASP A 75 15.10 9.42 -15.68
C ASP A 75 16.28 8.45 -15.74
N THR A 76 16.72 7.95 -14.57
CA THR A 76 17.87 7.05 -14.47
C THR A 76 17.62 5.88 -13.51
N PRO A 77 18.31 4.74 -13.69
CA PRO A 77 18.26 3.61 -12.76
C PRO A 77 18.70 3.97 -11.34
N GLU A 78 19.62 4.93 -11.19
CA GLU A 78 20.11 5.37 -9.88
C GLU A 78 19.03 6.11 -9.09
N GLN A 79 18.18 6.89 -9.76
CA GLN A 79 17.04 7.54 -9.12
C GLN A 79 16.02 6.51 -8.63
N ASP A 80 15.74 5.48 -9.44
CA ASP A 80 14.86 4.37 -9.06
C ASP A 80 15.42 3.60 -7.85
N ALA A 81 16.71 3.25 -7.87
CA ALA A 81 17.38 2.59 -6.76
C ALA A 81 17.38 3.44 -5.48
N ALA A 82 17.61 4.75 -5.58
CA ALA A 82 17.57 5.67 -4.44
C ALA A 82 16.15 5.80 -3.85
N ALA A 83 15.12 5.81 -4.71
CA ALA A 83 13.73 5.83 -4.28
C ALA A 83 13.33 4.53 -3.58
N ILE A 84 13.76 3.37 -4.08
CA ILE A 84 13.57 2.07 -3.43
C ILE A 84 14.28 2.03 -2.07
N ALA A 85 15.52 2.52 -1.98
CA ALA A 85 16.24 2.60 -0.71
C ALA A 85 15.51 3.49 0.31
N SER A 86 14.98 4.64 -0.14
CA SER A 86 14.18 5.54 0.70
C SER A 86 12.88 4.89 1.18
N LEU A 87 12.21 4.13 0.30
CA LEU A 87 11.03 3.35 0.64
C LEU A 87 11.37 2.26 1.69
N ASN A 88 12.46 1.53 1.52
CA ASN A 88 12.90 0.51 2.48
C ASN A 88 13.22 1.12 3.85
N ALA A 89 13.88 2.29 3.87
CA ALA A 89 14.12 3.02 5.12
C ALA A 89 12.80 3.40 5.82
N LYS A 90 11.77 3.80 5.05
CA LYS A 90 10.44 4.08 5.62
C LYS A 90 9.71 2.83 6.11
N LEU A 91 9.81 1.72 5.39
CA LEU A 91 9.24 0.45 5.82
C LEU A 91 9.90 -0.08 7.11
N ALA A 92 11.15 0.29 7.38
CA ALA A 92 11.84 -0.05 8.63
C ALA A 92 11.24 0.62 9.88
N GLU A 93 10.46 1.70 9.72
CA GLU A 93 9.73 2.35 10.82
C GLU A 93 8.46 1.59 11.21
N LEU A 94 7.89 0.81 10.28
CA LEU A 94 6.59 0.16 10.43
C LEU A 94 6.50 -0.89 11.56
N PRO A 95 7.53 -1.71 11.87
CA PRO A 95 7.48 -2.65 12.99
C PRO A 95 7.06 -2.00 14.32
N ALA A 96 7.54 -0.79 14.60
CA ALA A 96 7.20 -0.07 15.83
C ALA A 96 5.73 0.39 15.87
N MET A 97 5.06 0.43 14.72
CA MET A 97 3.65 0.82 14.61
C MET A 97 2.69 -0.37 14.81
N LEU A 98 3.16 -1.62 14.69
CA LEU A 98 2.35 -2.83 14.86
C LEU A 98 2.19 -3.17 16.36
N LYS A 99 1.10 -2.71 16.97
CA LYS A 99 0.85 -2.86 18.41
C LYS A 99 0.06 -4.12 18.78
N GLY A 100 -0.44 -4.85 17.80
CA GLY A 100 -1.13 -6.12 18.02
C GLY A 100 -0.21 -7.18 18.61
N GLU A 101 -0.79 -8.14 19.33
CA GLU A 101 -0.04 -9.29 19.84
C GLU A 101 0.70 -9.99 18.69
N ASN A 102 1.98 -10.29 18.89
CA ASN A 102 2.87 -10.84 17.85
C ASN A 102 2.92 -10.02 16.54
N CYS A 103 2.72 -8.70 16.61
CA CYS A 103 2.65 -7.81 15.44
C CYS A 103 1.54 -8.19 14.43
N SER A 104 0.48 -8.86 14.90
CA SER A 104 -0.61 -9.36 14.05
C SER A 104 -1.56 -8.28 13.52
N SER A 105 -1.52 -7.08 14.11
CA SER A 105 -2.36 -5.94 13.74
C SER A 105 -1.68 -4.62 14.07
N VAL A 106 -2.12 -3.55 13.42
CA VAL A 106 -1.66 -2.20 13.68
C VAL A 106 -1.99 -1.79 15.11
N ASN A 107 -3.17 -2.14 15.62
CA ASN A 107 -3.64 -1.73 16.93
C ASN A 107 -3.62 -2.86 17.97
N SER A 108 -3.52 -2.52 19.26
CA SER A 108 -3.41 -3.50 20.34
C SER A 108 -4.69 -4.29 20.60
N TRP A 109 -5.84 -3.77 20.15
CA TRP A 109 -7.15 -4.43 20.26
C TRP A 109 -7.51 -5.30 19.06
N GLY A 110 -6.52 -5.59 18.19
CA GLY A 110 -6.71 -6.40 17.00
C GLY A 110 -7.01 -5.58 15.74
N TRP A 111 -7.59 -6.27 14.77
CA TRP A 111 -7.86 -5.76 13.43
C TRP A 111 -8.83 -4.58 13.44
N GLY A 112 -8.45 -3.50 12.76
CA GLY A 112 -9.28 -2.33 12.60
C GLY A 112 -9.13 -1.68 11.24
N MET A 113 -9.65 -0.46 11.12
CA MET A 113 -9.62 0.27 9.86
C MET A 113 -8.20 0.65 9.41
N ASP A 114 -7.28 0.89 10.34
CA ASP A 114 -5.88 1.16 9.99
C ASP A 114 -5.24 -0.02 9.25
N ASP A 115 -5.58 -1.26 9.64
CA ASP A 115 -5.12 -2.47 8.95
C ASP A 115 -5.67 -2.53 7.52
N VAL A 116 -6.97 -2.25 7.34
CA VAL A 116 -7.64 -2.23 6.03
C VAL A 116 -6.97 -1.23 5.08
N LEU A 117 -6.65 -0.04 5.58
CA LEU A 117 -5.99 1.00 4.80
C LEU A 117 -4.54 0.65 4.48
N LEU A 118 -3.78 0.20 5.48
CA LEU A 118 -2.35 -0.06 5.34
C LEU A 118 -2.06 -1.28 4.47
N LEU A 119 -2.82 -2.37 4.62
CA LEU A 119 -2.59 -3.60 3.87
C LEU A 119 -2.74 -3.43 2.36
N ALA A 120 -3.69 -2.61 1.91
CA ALA A 120 -3.85 -2.30 0.50
C ALA A 120 -2.58 -1.67 -0.10
N TRP A 121 -1.94 -0.77 0.65
CA TRP A 121 -0.68 -0.16 0.26
C TRP A 121 0.48 -1.15 0.29
N LEU A 122 0.66 -1.88 1.39
CA LEU A 122 1.74 -2.85 1.50
C LEU A 122 1.66 -3.93 0.41
N ARG A 123 0.45 -4.39 0.07
CA ARG A 123 0.22 -5.28 -1.08
C ARG A 123 0.71 -4.63 -2.38
N ARG A 124 0.35 -3.36 -2.64
CA ARG A 124 0.79 -2.62 -3.84
C ARG A 124 2.33 -2.61 -3.94
N LEU A 125 3.04 -2.43 -2.83
CA LEU A 125 4.51 -2.39 -2.82
C LEU A 125 5.17 -3.71 -3.23
N THR A 126 4.47 -4.85 -3.09
CA THR A 126 5.01 -6.16 -3.50
C THR A 126 5.28 -6.28 -5.00
N CYS A 127 4.77 -5.37 -5.84
CA CYS A 127 5.08 -5.33 -7.28
C CYS A 127 6.44 -4.69 -7.61
N ILE A 128 7.12 -4.09 -6.63
CA ILE A 128 8.40 -3.41 -6.80
C ILE A 128 9.52 -4.36 -6.39
N LYS A 129 10.41 -4.68 -7.33
CA LYS A 129 11.57 -5.52 -7.02
C LYS A 129 12.57 -4.75 -6.14
N GLY A 130 13.11 -5.41 -5.12
CA GLY A 130 14.08 -4.82 -4.19
C GLY A 130 13.46 -4.10 -2.99
N VAL A 131 12.12 -4.14 -2.85
CA VAL A 131 11.46 -3.70 -1.61
C VAL A 131 11.62 -4.77 -0.53
N ASP A 132 12.21 -4.36 0.59
CA ASP A 132 12.50 -5.21 1.73
C ASP A 132 11.48 -4.97 2.84
N PHE A 133 10.69 -6.00 3.14
CA PHE A 133 9.75 -5.98 4.24
C PHE A 133 10.42 -6.52 5.50
N PRO A 134 10.56 -5.72 6.59
CA PRO A 134 11.09 -6.21 7.85
C PRO A 134 10.32 -7.44 8.35
N GLN A 135 10.97 -8.34 9.09
CA GLN A 135 10.37 -9.61 9.49
C GLN A 135 9.01 -9.48 10.21
N PRO A 136 8.78 -8.52 11.12
CA PRO A 136 7.45 -8.29 11.70
C PRO A 136 6.40 -7.87 10.67
N VAL A 137 6.78 -7.07 9.68
CA VAL A 137 5.89 -6.60 8.60
C VAL A 137 5.59 -7.73 7.62
N ALA A 138 6.59 -8.56 7.30
CA ALA A 138 6.40 -9.75 6.49
C ALA A 138 5.46 -10.75 7.18
N ALA A 139 5.62 -10.94 8.49
CA ALA A 139 4.72 -11.77 9.30
C ALA A 139 3.29 -11.20 9.29
N TYR A 140 3.13 -9.89 9.51
CA TYR A 140 1.86 -9.18 9.42
C TYR A 140 1.16 -9.37 8.06
N LEU A 141 1.89 -9.17 6.96
CA LEU A 141 1.40 -9.41 5.60
C LEU A 141 1.01 -10.87 5.35
N SER A 142 1.78 -11.81 5.88
CA SER A 142 1.48 -13.24 5.74
C SER A 142 0.30 -13.69 6.63
N GLY A 143 0.07 -13.00 7.74
CA GLY A 143 -1.00 -13.27 8.70
C GLY A 143 -2.40 -13.05 8.13
N VAL A 144 -2.53 -12.23 7.07
CA VAL A 144 -3.78 -12.08 6.30
C VAL A 144 -4.08 -13.35 5.47
N GLY A 145 -3.14 -14.28 5.41
CA GLY A 145 -3.25 -15.55 4.70
C GLY A 145 -3.23 -15.40 3.18
N LYS A 146 -3.79 -16.40 2.47
CA LYS A 146 -3.89 -16.42 0.99
C LYS A 146 -4.82 -15.34 0.41
N GLN A 147 -5.44 -14.50 1.24
CA GLN A 147 -6.45 -13.53 0.82
C GLN A 147 -5.83 -12.30 0.16
N VAL A 148 -4.56 -12.00 0.47
CA VAL A 148 -3.80 -10.91 -0.15
C VAL A 148 -2.87 -11.51 -1.20
N VAL A 149 -3.12 -11.19 -2.47
CA VAL A 149 -2.27 -11.65 -3.59
C VAL A 149 -0.90 -10.98 -3.47
N ASP A 150 0.14 -11.80 -3.29
CA ASP A 150 1.54 -11.38 -3.29
C ASP A 150 2.08 -11.30 -4.72
N TYR A 151 2.53 -10.11 -5.12
CA TYR A 151 3.10 -9.85 -6.43
C TYR A 151 4.61 -10.06 -6.51
N LYS A 152 5.31 -10.41 -5.43
CA LYS A 152 6.79 -10.54 -5.40
C LYS A 152 7.37 -11.40 -6.52
N LYS A 153 6.67 -12.48 -6.91
CA LYS A 153 7.10 -13.37 -8.01
C LYS A 153 7.07 -12.71 -9.41
N HIS A 154 6.31 -11.63 -9.56
CA HIS A 154 6.16 -10.85 -10.78
C HIS A 154 6.79 -9.47 -10.67
N ALA A 155 7.44 -9.16 -9.54
CA ALA A 155 7.97 -7.86 -9.26
C ALA A 155 9.05 -7.46 -10.28
N VAL A 156 8.97 -6.20 -10.70
CA VAL A 156 9.83 -5.60 -11.73
C VAL A 156 10.54 -4.34 -11.23
#